data_AF-A0A383AR73-F1
#
_entry.id   AF-A0A383AR73-F1
#
_cell.length_a   1.000
_cell.length_b   1.000
_cell.length_c   1.000
_cell.angle_alpha   90.00
_cell.angle_beta   90.00
_cell.angle_gamma   90.00
#
_symmetry.space_group_name_H-M   'P 1'
#
loop_
_entity.id
_entity.type
_entity.pdbx_description
1 polymer ?
#
loop_
_entity_poly.entity_id
_entity_poly.type
_entity_poly.pdbx_seq_one_letter_code
_entity_poly.pdbx_strand_id
1 'polypeptide(L)'
;MQFPEPLLRGALIKRYKRFLSDHRLEDGSTVTAHCANPGAMLGLTEPGAETWLSPARNPERKLRHTWELIRVAAGERGLVGINTALPNSIVAEAIAAGRVSELGGYAGIRREVKYGKNSRIDLLLERDGTPPCYVEVKNVHLRRQANLAEFPDSITERGTK
;
A
#
# COMPACT_ATOMS: atom_id res chain seq x y z
N MET A 1 10.76 -2.83 -3.95
CA MET A 1 10.76 -1.58 -4.72
C MET A 1 11.60 -0.53 -4.03
N GLN A 2 12.17 0.38 -4.80
CA GLN A 2 12.72 1.63 -4.29
C GLN A 2 11.75 2.75 -4.66
N PHE A 3 11.55 3.72 -3.76
CA PHE A 3 10.85 4.94 -4.14
C PHE A 3 11.76 5.73 -5.10
N PRO A 4 11.19 6.33 -6.16
CA PRO A 4 11.99 7.02 -7.18
C PRO A 4 12.68 8.28 -6.65
N GLU A 5 12.14 8.86 -5.58
CA GLU A 5 12.69 10.02 -4.90
C GLU A 5 12.73 9.75 -3.39
N PRO A 6 13.66 10.37 -2.64
CA PRO A 6 13.68 10.30 -1.19
C PRO A 6 12.33 10.73 -0.59
N LEU A 7 11.88 10.00 0.42
CA LEU A 7 10.65 10.36 1.12
C LEU A 7 10.90 11.52 2.10
N LEU A 8 9.95 12.44 2.17
CA LEU A 8 9.92 13.54 3.13
C LEU A 8 9.31 13.05 4.44
N ARG A 9 10.05 13.20 5.54
CA ARG A 9 9.58 12.81 6.87
C ARG A 9 8.80 13.96 7.53
N GLY A 10 7.80 13.61 8.32
CA GLY A 10 6.97 14.58 9.04
C GLY A 10 6.05 13.93 10.07
N ALA A 11 5.19 14.72 10.68
CA ALA A 11 4.18 14.27 11.63
C ALA A 11 2.77 14.48 11.07
N LEU A 12 1.91 13.48 11.18
CA LEU A 12 0.49 13.58 10.82
C LEU A 12 -0.18 14.65 11.68
N ILE A 13 -0.90 15.57 11.06
CA ILE A 13 -1.77 16.51 11.78
C ILE A 13 -3.18 15.93 11.84
N LYS A 14 -3.72 15.52 10.69
CA LYS A 14 -5.05 14.92 10.57
C LYS A 14 -5.24 14.24 9.20
N ARG A 15 -6.08 13.20 9.17
CA ARG A 15 -6.66 12.65 7.93
C ARG A 15 -8.14 13.08 7.86
N TYR A 16 -8.61 13.48 6.69
CA TYR A 16 -9.98 13.96 6.49
C TYR A 16 -10.45 13.76 5.05
N LYS A 17 -11.76 13.81 4.85
CA LYS A 17 -12.41 13.62 3.53
C LYS A 17 -11.90 12.35 2.79
N ARG A 18 -11.54 11.31 3.55
CA ARG A 18 -10.99 10.00 3.12
C ARG A 18 -9.62 10.05 2.42
N PHE A 19 -9.40 11.02 1.53
CA PHE A 19 -8.26 11.07 0.61
C PHE A 19 -7.30 12.25 0.85
N LEU A 20 -7.51 13.02 1.92
CA LEU A 20 -6.67 14.15 2.30
C LEU A 20 -6.03 13.91 3.66
N SER A 21 -4.79 14.33 3.81
CA SER A 21 -4.10 14.38 5.09
C SER A 21 -3.19 15.60 5.16
N ASP A 22 -3.18 16.27 6.30
CA ASP A 22 -2.25 17.37 6.57
C ASP A 22 -1.09 16.84 7.42
N HIS A 23 0.13 17.28 7.10
CA HIS A 23 1.35 16.84 7.76
C HIS A 23 2.27 18.05 8.03
N ARG A 24 2.97 18.02 9.16
CA ARG A 24 4.06 18.96 9.46
C ARG A 24 5.40 18.30 9.12
N LEU A 25 6.12 18.82 8.14
CA LEU A 25 7.43 18.32 7.72
C LEU A 25 8.53 18.69 8.73
N GLU A 26 9.69 18.05 8.61
CA GLU A 26 10.87 18.32 9.47
C GLU A 26 11.39 19.76 9.33
N ASP A 27 11.17 20.43 8.20
CA ASP A 27 11.51 21.85 7.99
C ASP A 27 10.51 22.82 8.65
N GLY A 28 9.48 22.30 9.32
CA GLY A 28 8.42 23.06 10.00
C GLY A 28 7.25 23.46 9.10
N SER A 29 7.34 23.27 7.78
CA SER A 29 6.25 23.56 6.85
C SER A 29 5.08 22.59 7.03
N THR A 30 3.87 23.05 6.69
CA THR A 30 2.67 22.20 6.66
C THR A 30 2.28 21.94 5.21
N VAL A 31 2.06 20.67 4.88
CA VAL A 31 1.66 20.24 3.54
C VAL A 31 0.39 19.39 3.59
N THR A 32 -0.45 19.51 2.58
CA THR A 32 -1.55 18.57 2.34
C THR A 32 -1.08 17.49 1.36
N ALA A 33 -1.24 16.24 1.75
CA ALA A 33 -0.90 15.06 0.97
C ALA A 33 -2.16 14.29 0.54
N HIS A 34 -2.02 13.53 -0.54
CA HIS A 34 -3.01 12.54 -0.92
C HIS A 34 -2.90 11.30 -0.03
N CYS A 35 -3.99 10.92 0.62
CA CYS A 35 -4.11 9.65 1.32
C CYS A 35 -4.61 8.58 0.32
N ALA A 36 -3.69 7.78 -0.21
CA ALA A 36 -3.96 6.70 -1.17
C ALA A 36 -4.50 5.42 -0.50
N ASN A 37 -5.36 5.58 0.50
CA ASN A 37 -6.02 4.50 1.22
C ASN A 37 -7.49 4.88 1.47
N PRO A 38 -8.46 4.18 0.86
CA PRO A 38 -9.89 4.44 1.09
C PRO A 38 -10.43 3.80 2.38
N GLY A 39 -9.68 2.89 3.00
CA GLY A 39 -10.08 2.11 4.17
C GLY A 39 -10.23 2.93 5.44
N ALA A 40 -10.66 2.28 6.52
CA ALA A 40 -10.86 2.93 7.81
C ALA A 40 -9.52 3.39 8.40
N MET A 41 -8.42 2.66 8.12
CA MET A 41 -7.08 2.94 8.65
C MET A 41 -7.09 2.98 10.19
N LEU A 42 -7.84 2.07 10.82
CA LEU A 42 -7.94 1.98 12.28
C LEU A 42 -6.55 1.82 12.91
N GLY A 43 -6.22 2.71 13.85
CA GLY A 43 -4.91 2.75 14.50
C GLY A 43 -3.78 3.37 13.67
N LEU A 44 -4.08 3.91 12.47
CA LEU A 44 -3.09 4.49 11.54
C LEU A 44 -3.39 5.95 11.18
N THR A 45 -4.10 6.68 12.04
CA THR A 45 -4.47 8.10 11.80
C THR A 45 -4.25 8.98 13.03
N GLU A 46 -3.41 8.55 13.96
CA GLU A 46 -3.13 9.27 15.20
C GLU A 46 -2.38 10.59 14.92
N PRO A 47 -2.89 11.76 15.35
CA PRO A 47 -2.15 13.01 15.27
C PRO A 47 -0.80 12.93 15.98
N GLY A 48 0.23 13.52 15.39
CA GLY A 48 1.61 13.46 15.85
C GLY A 48 2.37 12.20 15.40
N ALA A 49 1.70 11.19 14.84
CA ALA A 49 2.37 10.00 14.33
C ALA A 49 3.38 10.36 13.22
N GLU A 50 4.53 9.70 13.25
CA GLU A 50 5.57 9.89 12.25
C GLU A 50 5.13 9.33 10.89
N THR A 51 5.37 10.08 9.83
CA THR A 51 4.90 9.82 8.47
C THR A 51 5.98 10.10 7.44
N TRP A 52 5.85 9.43 6.29
CA TRP A 52 6.70 9.64 5.12
C TRP A 52 5.84 9.92 3.90
N LEU A 53 6.22 10.98 3.18
CA LEU A 53 5.52 11.46 2.00
C LEU A 53 6.42 11.37 0.77
N SER A 54 5.87 10.91 -0.36
CA SER A 54 6.54 11.02 -1.66
C SER A 54 6.13 12.32 -2.36
N PRO A 55 7.06 13.00 -3.06
CA PRO A 55 6.70 14.13 -3.92
C PRO A 55 5.94 13.66 -5.16
N ALA A 56 5.01 14.51 -5.62
CA ALA A 56 4.29 14.28 -6.85
C ALA A 56 5.20 14.53 -8.06
N ARG A 57 5.42 13.50 -8.88
CA ARG A 57 6.23 13.61 -10.11
C ARG A 57 5.55 14.39 -11.23
N ASN A 58 4.22 14.42 -11.27
CA ASN A 58 3.47 15.16 -12.28
C ASN A 58 3.24 16.61 -11.80
N PRO A 59 3.79 17.63 -12.50
CA PRO A 59 3.66 19.03 -12.13
C PRO A 59 2.23 19.58 -12.26
N GLU A 60 1.31 18.86 -12.90
CA GLU A 60 -0.11 19.21 -12.97
C GLU A 60 -0.92 18.68 -11.78
N ARG A 61 -0.34 17.84 -10.91
CA ARG A 61 -1.07 17.33 -9.74
C ARG A 61 -1.35 18.44 -8.74
N LYS A 62 -2.64 18.59 -8.41
CA LYS A 62 -3.13 19.52 -7.38
C LYS A 62 -2.50 19.26 -6.01
N LEU A 63 -2.37 17.99 -5.61
CA LEU A 63 -1.68 17.61 -4.38
C LEU A 63 -0.24 17.25 -4.71
N ARG A 64 0.69 18.01 -4.13
CA ARG A 64 2.13 17.90 -4.37
C ARG A 64 2.80 16.72 -3.65
N HIS A 65 2.06 16.05 -2.77
CA HIS A 65 2.58 14.94 -1.96
C HIS A 65 1.59 13.78 -1.93
N THR A 66 2.10 12.56 -1.78
CA THR A 66 1.33 11.36 -1.46
C THR A 66 1.84 10.80 -0.15
N TRP A 67 0.93 10.43 0.75
CA TRP A 67 1.29 9.78 2.00
C TRP A 67 1.57 8.29 1.75
N GLU A 68 2.78 7.84 2.09
CA GLU A 68 3.24 6.48 1.77
C GLU A 68 3.31 5.59 3.01
N LEU A 69 3.91 6.08 4.10
CA LEU A 69 4.18 5.29 5.29
C LEU A 69 3.77 6.03 6.56
N ILE A 70 3.41 5.27 7.59
CA ILE A 70 3.21 5.76 8.96
C ILE A 70 3.94 4.84 9.94
N ARG A 71 4.50 5.41 11.02
CA ARG A 71 4.97 4.65 12.17
C ARG A 71 3.79 4.26 13.06
N VAL A 72 3.66 2.97 13.36
CA VAL A 72 2.67 2.50 14.33
C VAL A 72 3.14 2.85 15.73
N ALA A 73 2.31 3.55 16.51
CA ALA A 73 2.55 3.94 17.91
C ALA A 73 3.87 4.69 18.20
N ALA A 74 3.81 5.68 19.08
CA ALA A 74 5.03 6.36 19.53
C ALA A 74 5.97 5.37 20.25
N GLY A 75 7.20 5.20 19.74
CA GLY A 75 8.22 4.34 20.34
C GLY A 75 8.36 2.94 19.72
N GLU A 76 7.45 2.49 18.86
CA GLU A 76 7.66 1.23 18.12
C GLU A 76 8.46 1.45 16.83
N ARG A 77 9.20 0.41 16.41
CA ARG A 77 10.00 0.48 15.16
C ARG A 77 9.18 0.24 13.90
N GLY A 78 7.95 -0.27 14.02
CA GLY A 78 7.13 -0.71 12.90
C GLY A 78 6.73 0.43 11.96
N LEU A 79 6.90 0.21 10.66
CA LEU A 79 6.37 1.05 9.59
C LEU A 79 5.26 0.30 8.88
N VAL A 80 4.17 1.01 8.60
CA VAL A 80 3.04 0.49 7.84
C VAL A 80 2.89 1.29 6.56
N GLY A 81 2.83 0.59 5.43
CA GLY A 81 2.53 1.18 4.13
C GLY A 81 1.04 1.48 4.00
N ILE A 82 0.70 2.76 3.84
CA ILE A 82 -0.69 3.19 3.75
C ILE A 82 -1.17 3.22 2.30
N ASN A 83 -0.28 3.41 1.33
CA ASN A 83 -0.65 3.49 -0.09
C ASN A 83 -1.07 2.11 -0.64
N THR A 84 -2.37 1.90 -0.82
CA THR A 84 -2.94 0.61 -1.23
C THR A 84 -2.76 0.31 -2.72
N ALA A 85 -2.14 1.21 -3.51
CA ALA A 85 -1.81 0.96 -4.91
C ALA A 85 -0.47 0.21 -5.10
N LEU A 86 0.37 0.14 -4.05
CA LEU A 86 1.69 -0.48 -4.11
C LEU A 86 1.76 -2.02 -3.96
N PRO A 87 0.88 -2.69 -3.18
CA PRO A 87 1.00 -4.13 -2.89
C PRO A 87 1.17 -5.01 -4.13
N ASN A 88 0.35 -4.84 -5.17
CA ASN A 88 0.43 -5.65 -6.39
C ASN A 88 1.82 -5.54 -7.05
N SER A 89 2.41 -4.33 -7.07
CA SER A 89 3.76 -4.11 -7.58
C SER A 89 4.83 -4.76 -6.70
N ILE A 90 4.69 -4.64 -5.37
CA ILE A 90 5.63 -5.20 -4.40
C ILE A 90 5.65 -6.73 -4.48
N VAL A 91 4.47 -7.35 -4.54
CA VAL A 91 4.33 -8.81 -4.66
C VAL A 91 4.88 -9.30 -6.00
N ALA A 92 4.55 -8.63 -7.11
CA ALA A 92 5.10 -8.97 -8.42
C ALA A 92 6.64 -8.90 -8.45
N GLU A 93 7.24 -7.86 -7.86
CA GLU A 93 8.70 -7.74 -7.74
C GLU A 93 9.28 -8.84 -6.85
N ALA A 94 8.63 -9.17 -5.74
CA ALA A 94 9.09 -10.22 -4.83
C ALA A 94 9.07 -11.61 -5.48
N ILE A 95 8.01 -11.93 -6.24
CA ILE A 95 7.91 -13.18 -7.00
C ILE A 95 9.00 -13.24 -8.08
N ALA A 96 9.17 -12.17 -8.87
CA ALA A 96 10.19 -12.10 -9.92
C ALA A 96 11.62 -12.24 -9.36
N ALA A 97 11.85 -11.74 -8.13
CA ALA A 97 13.11 -11.87 -7.41
C ALA A 97 13.27 -13.21 -6.66
N GLY A 98 12.33 -14.15 -6.79
CA GLY A 98 12.39 -15.46 -6.12
C GLY A 98 12.22 -15.40 -4.59
N ARG A 99 11.69 -14.30 -4.04
CA ARG A 99 11.48 -14.12 -2.59
C ARG A 99 10.22 -14.81 -2.07
N VAL A 100 9.35 -15.27 -2.96
CA VAL A 100 8.15 -16.06 -2.63
C VAL A 100 8.33 -17.42 -3.29
N SER A 101 8.97 -18.34 -2.58
CA SER A 101 9.39 -19.65 -3.10
C SER A 101 8.24 -20.47 -3.70
N GLU A 102 7.07 -20.39 -3.07
CA GLU A 102 5.85 -21.10 -3.41
C GLU A 102 5.27 -20.66 -4.76
N LEU A 103 5.65 -19.48 -5.24
CA LEU A 103 5.27 -18.91 -6.53
C LEU A 103 6.44 -18.90 -7.52
N GLY A 104 7.51 -19.63 -7.22
CA GLY A 104 8.69 -19.75 -8.07
C GLY A 104 8.46 -20.61 -9.32
N GLY A 105 9.38 -20.50 -10.28
CA GLY A 105 9.43 -21.36 -11.46
C GLY A 105 8.55 -20.94 -12.63
N TYR A 106 7.75 -19.88 -12.51
CA TYR A 106 7.00 -19.32 -13.64
C TYR A 106 7.87 -18.40 -14.51
N ALA A 107 7.62 -18.38 -15.83
CA ALA A 107 8.41 -17.61 -16.79
C ALA A 107 7.85 -16.18 -17.01
N GLY A 108 6.55 -15.99 -16.80
CA GLY A 108 5.88 -14.70 -16.97
C GLY A 108 4.98 -14.32 -15.80
N ILE A 109 4.90 -13.01 -15.53
CA ILE A 109 3.97 -12.40 -14.58
C ILE A 109 3.19 -11.32 -15.33
N ARG A 110 1.86 -11.49 -15.41
CA ARG A 110 0.95 -10.45 -15.92
C ARG A 110 0.11 -9.90 -14.79
N ARG A 111 -0.20 -8.60 -14.83
CA ARG A 111 -0.96 -7.88 -13.81
C ARG A 111 -2.35 -7.52 -14.31
N GLU A 112 -3.33 -7.44 -13.41
CA GLU A 112 -4.69 -6.94 -13.70
C GLU A 112 -5.39 -7.68 -14.84
N VAL A 113 -5.20 -9.01 -14.91
CA VAL A 113 -5.70 -9.84 -16.01
C VAL A 113 -7.20 -10.07 -15.84
N LYS A 114 -7.99 -9.72 -16.85
CA LYS A 114 -9.43 -10.01 -16.86
C LYS A 114 -9.67 -11.51 -16.83
N TYR A 115 -10.53 -11.97 -15.93
CA TYR A 115 -11.04 -13.34 -15.91
C TYR A 115 -12.55 -13.31 -15.65
N GLY A 116 -13.27 -14.23 -16.31
CA GLY A 116 -14.73 -14.25 -16.24
C GLY A 116 -15.39 -12.97 -16.76
N LYS A 117 -16.61 -12.69 -16.29
CA LYS A 117 -17.47 -11.64 -16.86
C LYS A 117 -17.16 -10.23 -16.33
N ASN A 118 -16.77 -10.09 -15.06
CA ASN A 118 -16.58 -8.79 -14.38
C ASN A 118 -15.43 -8.79 -13.34
N SER A 119 -14.48 -9.73 -13.45
CA SER A 119 -13.41 -9.86 -12.46
C SER A 119 -12.03 -9.70 -13.10
N ARG A 120 -11.06 -9.27 -12.29
CA ARG A 120 -9.66 -9.17 -12.64
C ARG A 120 -8.86 -9.80 -11.53
N ILE A 121 -7.89 -10.62 -11.90
CA ILE A 121 -6.94 -11.20 -10.96
C ILE A 121 -5.76 -10.23 -10.85
N ASP A 122 -5.24 -10.04 -9.64
CA ASP A 122 -4.13 -9.12 -9.40
C ASP A 122 -2.91 -9.55 -10.22
N LEU A 123 -2.52 -10.83 -10.12
CA LEU A 123 -1.40 -11.42 -10.88
C LEU A 123 -1.79 -12.76 -11.50
N LEU A 124 -1.30 -13.00 -12.71
CA LEU A 124 -1.35 -14.28 -13.40
C LEU A 124 0.07 -14.73 -13.74
N LEU A 125 0.46 -15.89 -13.24
CA LEU A 125 1.77 -16.50 -13.46
C LEU A 125 1.63 -17.61 -14.51
N GLU A 126 2.50 -17.58 -15.52
CA GLU A 126 2.42 -18.49 -16.67
C GLU A 126 3.80 -19.08 -17.01
N ARG A 127 3.79 -20.36 -17.38
CA ARG A 127 4.93 -21.10 -17.94
C ARG A 127 4.40 -22.22 -18.82
N ASP A 128 5.04 -22.41 -19.97
CA ASP A 128 4.70 -23.47 -20.91
C ASP A 128 4.73 -24.86 -20.24
N GLY A 129 3.72 -25.68 -20.56
CA GLY A 129 3.59 -27.03 -20.00
C GLY A 129 3.14 -27.09 -18.54
N THR A 130 2.77 -25.96 -17.91
CA THR A 130 2.18 -25.94 -16.57
C THR A 130 0.86 -25.17 -16.50
N PRO A 131 -0.06 -25.54 -15.60
CA PRO A 131 -1.27 -24.76 -15.37
C PRO A 131 -0.94 -23.32 -14.94
N PRO A 132 -1.73 -22.32 -15.37
CA PRO A 132 -1.61 -20.95 -14.88
C PRO A 132 -1.86 -20.87 -13.37
N CYS A 133 -1.12 -20.01 -12.67
CA CYS A 133 -1.36 -19.70 -11.26
C CYS A 133 -1.98 -18.30 -11.13
N TYR A 134 -3.18 -18.25 -10.56
CA TYR A 134 -3.91 -17.03 -10.27
C TYR A 134 -3.60 -16.58 -8.84
N VAL A 135 -3.12 -15.35 -8.68
CA VAL A 135 -2.71 -14.82 -7.38
C VAL A 135 -3.49 -13.54 -7.08
N GLU A 136 -4.21 -13.56 -5.98
CA GLU A 136 -4.93 -12.42 -5.40
C GLU A 136 -4.09 -11.84 -4.25
N VAL A 137 -3.88 -10.53 -4.26
CA VAL A 137 -3.06 -9.81 -3.27
C VAL A 137 -3.98 -9.05 -2.32
N LYS A 138 -3.83 -9.31 -1.02
CA LYS A 138 -4.56 -8.57 0.03
C LYS A 138 -3.61 -7.68 0.81
N ASN A 139 -3.96 -6.40 0.95
CA ASN A 139 -3.24 -5.47 1.81
C ASN A 139 -3.71 -5.63 3.26
N VAL A 140 -2.78 -5.91 4.18
CA VAL A 140 -3.05 -6.11 5.61
C VAL A 140 -2.33 -5.04 6.41
N HIS A 141 -3.08 -4.20 7.12
CA HIS A 141 -2.53 -3.09 7.90
C HIS A 141 -3.26 -2.86 9.24
N LEU A 142 -4.38 -3.55 9.49
CA LEU A 142 -5.06 -3.51 10.77
C LEU A 142 -4.27 -4.35 11.78
N ARG A 143 -4.07 -3.79 12.97
CA ARG A 143 -3.49 -4.47 14.12
C ARG A 143 -4.25 -4.08 15.38
N ARG A 144 -4.93 -5.03 16.03
CA ARG A 144 -5.55 -4.81 17.36
C ARG A 144 -4.72 -5.40 18.50
N GLN A 145 -3.92 -6.42 18.21
CA GLN A 145 -3.06 -7.10 19.18
C GLN A 145 -1.59 -7.03 18.74
N ALA A 146 -0.66 -7.09 19.69
CA ALA A 146 0.76 -7.16 19.34
C ALA A 146 1.04 -8.42 18.50
N ASN A 147 1.86 -8.26 17.46
CA ASN A 147 2.28 -9.33 16.55
C ASN A 147 1.16 -9.99 15.70
N LEU A 148 -0.04 -9.40 15.63
CA LEU A 148 -1.14 -9.91 14.80
C LEU A 148 -1.56 -8.86 13.77
N ALA A 149 -1.49 -9.22 12.49
CA ALA A 149 -2.01 -8.41 11.38
C ALA A 149 -3.33 -9.02 10.88
N GLU A 150 -4.36 -8.19 10.72
CA GLU A 150 -5.73 -8.62 10.45
C GLU A 150 -6.25 -8.05 9.13
N PHE A 151 -7.09 -8.82 8.46
CA PHE A 151 -7.85 -8.39 7.27
C PHE A 151 -9.26 -9.01 7.32
N PRO A 152 -10.32 -8.28 6.94
CA PRO A 152 -10.34 -6.90 6.48
C PRO A 152 -10.48 -5.87 7.63
N ASP A 153 -10.16 -4.60 7.37
CA ASP A 153 -10.35 -3.49 8.33
C ASP A 153 -11.78 -2.91 8.34
N SER A 154 -12.61 -3.36 7.40
CA SER A 154 -14.00 -2.97 7.19
C SER A 154 -14.76 -4.09 6.44
N ILE A 155 -16.09 -4.11 6.51
CA ILE A 155 -16.89 -5.10 5.77
C ILE A 155 -16.61 -4.95 4.27
N THR A 156 -16.23 -6.04 3.59
CA THR A 156 -15.93 -6.05 2.16
C THR A 156 -16.71 -7.14 1.42
N GLU A 157 -17.85 -6.78 0.82
CA GLU A 157 -18.62 -7.69 -0.06
C GLU A 157 -17.87 -8.06 -1.34
N ARG A 158 -16.84 -7.26 -1.71
CA ARG A 158 -15.99 -7.52 -2.87
C ARG A 158 -14.94 -8.58 -2.56
N GLY A 159 -14.43 -8.64 -1.33
CA GLY A 159 -13.42 -9.62 -0.92
C GLY A 159 -13.97 -11.03 -0.69
N THR A 160 -15.30 -11.18 -0.59
CA THR A 160 -15.99 -12.47 -0.40
C THR A 160 -16.37 -13.16 -1.72
N LYS A 161 -16.08 -12.54 -2.87
CA LYS A 161 -16.32 -13.08 -4.21
C LYS A 161 -15.01 -13.54 -4.84
#